data_AF-A0AA96K2W1-F1
#
_entry.id   AF-A0AA96K2W1-F1
#
_cell.length_a   1.000
_cell.length_b   1.000
_cell.length_c   1.000
_cell.angle_alpha   90.00
_cell.angle_beta   90.00
_cell.angle_gamma   90.00
#
_symmetry.space_group_name_H-M   'P 1'
#
loop_
_entity.id
_entity.type
_entity.pdbx_description
1 polymer ?
#
loop_
_entity_poly.entity_id
_entity_poly.type
_entity_poly.pdbx_seq_one_letter_code
_entity_poly.pdbx_strand_id
1 'polypeptide(L)'
;MTVHSSTRRVYVWGIVILMMLLATGCAHRSTHGVHKYGKKSGAPTLVASQGDFPTGAPEQALRKENSMGEGYFPEGTGALSDLLAEDPLIREDHPFESSLTPSDTPNDYWGNRTRAEQLTAQSGLRDVHFEFDSFQLNEQAKATLVANAEWLKAHPYAEITIEGHCDDRGTASYNHVLGEKRAIRTKTYLTSLGVPAERLHVMSFGKENPACWDSTEPCFQKNRRAHLVLDISVASTPMPYVADRRDW
;
A
#
# COMPACT_ATOMS: atom_id res chain seq x y z
N MET A 1 -31.05 -27.37 -57.21
CA MET A 1 -29.77 -26.67 -57.47
C MET A 1 -30.10 -25.48 -58.38
N THR A 2 -29.67 -24.23 -58.16
CA THR A 2 -28.56 -23.73 -57.31
C THR A 2 -28.90 -22.35 -56.73
N VAL A 3 -28.91 -22.19 -55.40
CA VAL A 3 -29.16 -20.90 -54.73
C VAL A 3 -28.12 -20.69 -53.62
N HIS A 4 -26.92 -20.26 -53.98
CA HIS A 4 -25.79 -20.10 -53.03
C HIS A 4 -24.73 -19.04 -53.41
N SER A 5 -24.87 -18.35 -54.55
CA SER A 5 -23.86 -17.41 -55.08
C SER A 5 -24.07 -15.94 -54.69
N SER A 6 -25.29 -15.54 -54.34
CA SER A 6 -25.63 -14.12 -54.12
C SER A 6 -25.12 -13.56 -52.79
N THR A 7 -25.40 -14.26 -51.67
CA THR A 7 -25.06 -13.82 -50.31
C THR A 7 -23.57 -13.54 -50.09
N ARG A 8 -22.68 -14.31 -50.72
CA ARG A 8 -21.22 -14.09 -50.62
C ARG A 8 -20.78 -12.75 -51.22
N ARG A 9 -21.46 -12.22 -52.24
CA ARG A 9 -21.11 -10.92 -52.84
C ARG A 9 -21.48 -9.75 -51.93
N VAL A 10 -22.63 -9.83 -51.25
CA VAL A 10 -23.10 -8.79 -50.32
C VAL A 10 -22.14 -8.66 -49.12
N TYR A 11 -21.72 -9.77 -48.52
CA TYR A 11 -20.78 -9.76 -47.39
C TYR A 11 -19.42 -9.17 -47.74
N VAL A 12 -18.85 -9.52 -48.91
CA VAL A 12 -17.54 -8.98 -49.34
C VAL A 12 -17.60 -7.46 -49.54
N TRP A 13 -18.65 -6.93 -50.16
CA TRP A 13 -18.81 -5.49 -50.32
C TRP A 13 -19.04 -4.75 -48.99
N GLY A 14 -19.81 -5.33 -48.07
CA GLY A 14 -20.01 -4.77 -46.74
C GLY A 14 -18.71 -4.62 -45.93
N ILE A 15 -17.84 -5.63 -45.99
CA ILE A 15 -16.54 -5.60 -45.30
C ILE A 15 -15.60 -4.53 -45.88
N VAL A 16 -15.57 -4.37 -47.22
CA VAL A 16 -14.74 -3.34 -47.87
C VAL A 16 -15.18 -1.92 -47.48
N ILE A 17 -16.49 -1.66 -47.44
CA ILE A 17 -17.04 -0.35 -47.03
C ILE A 17 -16.72 -0.06 -45.55
N LEU A 18 -16.85 -1.06 -44.67
CA LEU A 18 -16.51 -0.92 -43.25
C LEU A 18 -15.01 -0.60 -43.04
N MET A 19 -14.13 -1.27 -43.80
CA MET A 19 -12.68 -1.02 -43.76
C MET A 19 -12.31 0.39 -44.24
N MET A 20 -12.97 0.91 -45.28
CA MET A 20 -12.71 2.28 -45.76
C MET A 20 -13.16 3.34 -44.76
N LEU A 21 -14.27 3.15 -44.04
CA LEU A 21 -14.74 4.11 -43.03
C LEU A 21 -13.76 4.23 -41.85
N LEU A 22 -13.13 3.14 -41.43
CA LEU A 22 -12.15 3.13 -40.33
C LEU A 22 -10.82 3.83 -40.68
N ALA A 23 -10.50 3.99 -41.97
CA ALA A 23 -9.22 4.56 -42.41
C ALA A 23 -9.12 6.10 -42.30
N THR A 24 -10.23 6.80 -42.08
CA THR A 24 -10.31 8.29 -42.18
C THR A 24 -10.20 9.02 -40.83
N GLY A 25 -9.96 8.30 -39.73
CA GLY A 25 -10.22 8.75 -38.35
C GLY A 25 -9.12 9.51 -37.60
N CYS A 26 -8.11 10.12 -38.25
CA CYS A 26 -6.97 10.74 -37.55
C CYS A 26 -6.46 12.05 -38.18
N ALA A 27 -7.21 13.16 -38.05
CA ALA A 27 -6.75 14.48 -38.52
C ALA A 27 -7.36 15.71 -37.80
N HIS A 28 -6.99 15.96 -36.53
CA HIS A 28 -7.00 17.34 -36.02
C HIS A 28 -5.75 17.63 -35.20
N ARG A 29 -4.79 18.32 -35.82
CA ARG A 29 -3.65 18.94 -35.12
C ARG A 29 -4.12 20.26 -34.52
N SER A 30 -3.81 20.53 -33.26
CA SER A 30 -3.95 21.87 -32.66
C SER A 30 -2.56 22.41 -32.30
N THR A 31 -2.40 23.73 -32.32
CA THR A 31 -1.10 24.39 -32.44
C THR A 31 -0.56 25.02 -31.16
N HIS A 32 0.77 25.07 -31.07
CA HIS A 32 1.59 25.56 -29.96
C HIS A 32 1.11 26.87 -29.30
N GLY A 33 1.09 26.88 -27.96
CA GLY A 33 1.11 28.09 -27.13
C GLY A 33 2.32 28.08 -26.19
N VAL A 34 3.48 28.61 -26.64
CA VAL A 34 4.70 28.67 -25.82
C VAL A 34 4.75 29.96 -25.03
N HIS A 35 4.35 29.93 -23.76
CA HIS A 35 4.51 31.08 -22.86
C HIS A 35 5.99 31.26 -22.46
N LYS A 36 6.63 32.27 -23.04
CA LYS A 36 7.97 32.73 -22.63
C LYS A 36 7.89 33.46 -21.29
N TYR A 37 8.51 32.93 -20.25
CA TYR A 37 8.79 33.73 -19.04
C TYR A 37 9.90 34.73 -19.32
N GLY A 38 9.58 36.02 -19.21
CA GLY A 38 10.47 37.12 -19.58
C GLY A 38 11.50 37.44 -18.50
N LYS A 39 12.78 37.23 -18.82
CA LYS A 39 13.93 37.71 -18.03
C LYS A 39 13.91 39.24 -17.95
N LYS A 40 13.70 39.82 -16.76
CA LYS A 40 13.87 41.26 -16.50
C LYS A 40 14.98 41.49 -15.49
N SER A 41 16.07 42.10 -15.95
CA SER A 41 17.11 42.69 -15.12
C SER A 41 16.71 44.11 -14.71
N GLY A 42 16.98 44.50 -13.47
CA GLY A 42 16.70 45.85 -12.97
C GLY A 42 17.12 46.04 -11.51
N ALA A 43 18.34 46.51 -11.29
CA ALA A 43 18.66 47.27 -10.08
C ALA A 43 18.17 48.72 -10.27
N PRO A 44 17.87 49.45 -9.18
CA PRO A 44 18.84 50.49 -8.82
C PRO A 44 19.06 50.71 -7.32
N THR A 45 20.32 51.02 -7.01
CA THR A 45 20.82 52.13 -6.16
C THR A 45 20.18 52.47 -4.80
N LEU A 46 21.05 52.54 -3.79
CA LEU A 46 20.82 53.02 -2.43
C LEU A 46 20.58 54.54 -2.33
N VAL A 47 19.78 54.97 -1.35
CA VAL A 47 19.84 56.31 -0.72
C VAL A 47 19.69 56.12 0.80
N ALA A 48 20.35 56.97 1.62
CA ALA A 48 20.46 56.78 3.07
C ALA A 48 20.05 58.03 3.89
N SER A 49 19.57 57.78 5.11
CA SER A 49 19.32 58.71 6.24
C SER A 49 19.24 57.80 7.49
N GLN A 50 19.93 57.94 8.62
CA GLN A 50 20.38 59.10 9.44
C GLN A 50 19.20 59.94 9.96
N GLY A 51 18.98 60.14 11.26
CA GLY A 51 19.50 59.49 12.49
C GLY A 51 18.33 59.01 13.39
N ASP A 52 18.44 58.77 14.71
CA ASP A 52 19.55 58.89 15.69
C ASP A 52 19.36 57.88 16.86
N PHE A 53 20.40 57.65 17.66
CA PHE A 53 20.36 56.89 18.93
C PHE A 53 20.50 57.84 20.14
N PRO A 54 20.00 57.45 21.33
CA PRO A 54 20.95 57.08 22.39
C PRO A 54 20.47 55.89 23.27
N THR A 55 21.23 54.78 23.27
CA THR A 55 22.15 54.31 24.34
C THR A 55 21.54 53.51 25.51
N GLY A 56 22.01 52.26 25.69
CA GLY A 56 21.64 51.37 26.81
C GLY A 56 22.37 50.02 26.73
N ALA A 57 23.65 49.99 27.11
CA ALA A 57 24.55 48.82 27.13
C ALA A 57 25.35 48.86 28.45
N PRO A 58 26.16 47.85 28.83
CA PRO A 58 26.49 46.56 28.18
C PRO A 58 25.93 45.37 29.00
N GLU A 59 26.40 44.11 29.05
CA GLU A 59 27.52 43.32 28.47
C GLU A 59 27.11 41.81 28.54
N GLN A 60 27.74 40.79 27.93
CA GLN A 60 28.96 40.63 27.12
C GLN A 60 28.66 39.64 25.95
N ALA A 61 29.67 39.04 25.31
CA ALA A 61 29.50 38.01 24.28
C ALA A 61 30.55 36.88 24.41
N LEU A 62 30.17 35.62 24.14
CA LEU A 62 31.15 34.61 23.72
C LEU A 62 30.54 33.53 22.79
N ARG A 63 31.28 33.26 21.71
CA ARG A 63 31.04 32.21 20.70
C ARG A 63 31.28 30.81 21.28
N LYS A 64 30.41 29.86 20.96
CA LYS A 64 30.74 28.42 20.91
C LYS A 64 30.22 27.79 19.63
N GLU A 65 31.00 26.87 19.12
CA GLU A 65 30.67 25.96 18.02
C GLU A 65 30.35 24.58 18.60
N ASN A 66 30.19 23.58 17.71
CA ASN A 66 29.84 22.18 17.98
C ASN A 66 28.33 21.97 18.29
N SER A 67 27.74 20.79 18.06
CA SER A 67 28.34 19.55 17.57
C SER A 67 27.43 18.82 16.58
N MET A 68 27.97 17.76 15.95
CA MET A 68 27.14 16.68 15.41
C MET A 68 26.34 16.02 16.53
N GLY A 69 25.11 15.62 16.24
CA GLY A 69 24.29 14.81 17.15
C GLY A 69 24.75 13.35 17.14
N GLU A 70 25.88 13.08 17.79
CA GLU A 70 26.30 11.71 18.10
C GLU A 70 25.31 11.03 19.06
N GLY A 71 25.28 9.69 19.06
CA GLY A 71 24.21 8.91 19.69
C GLY A 71 24.13 9.05 21.22
N TYR A 72 22.93 9.27 21.74
CA TYR A 72 22.66 9.17 23.17
C TYR A 72 22.51 7.70 23.58
N PHE A 73 23.64 7.07 23.94
CA PHE A 73 23.65 5.80 24.66
C PHE A 73 23.41 6.05 26.15
N PRO A 74 22.39 5.44 26.79
CA PRO A 74 22.39 5.29 28.23
C PRO A 74 23.34 4.15 28.62
N GLU A 75 24.46 4.46 29.26
CA GLU A 75 25.28 3.44 29.94
C GLU A 75 24.53 2.92 31.17
N GLY A 76 23.73 1.87 30.97
CA GLY A 76 23.04 1.13 32.03
C GLY A 76 23.42 -0.34 31.96
N THR A 77 24.30 -0.79 32.87
CA THR A 77 24.77 -2.19 32.93
C THR A 77 23.72 -3.11 33.54
N GLY A 78 22.63 -3.36 32.82
CA GLY A 78 21.81 -4.56 32.99
C GLY A 78 22.40 -5.68 32.14
N ALA A 79 22.90 -6.75 32.77
CA ALA A 79 23.55 -7.83 32.04
C ALA A 79 22.51 -8.72 31.33
N LEU A 80 22.80 -9.12 30.09
CA LEU A 80 21.92 -10.01 29.30
C LEU A 80 21.77 -11.41 29.93
N SER A 81 22.62 -11.75 30.90
CA SER A 81 22.51 -12.95 31.74
C SER A 81 21.31 -12.93 32.70
N ASP A 82 20.89 -11.75 33.15
CA ASP A 82 20.03 -11.65 34.34
C ASP A 82 18.53 -11.78 33.98
N LEU A 83 18.23 -11.87 32.69
CA LEU A 83 16.94 -12.29 32.12
C LEU A 83 16.92 -13.78 31.71
N LEU A 84 18.00 -14.51 31.98
CA LEU A 84 18.13 -15.96 31.75
C LEU A 84 18.24 -16.72 33.09
N ALA A 85 17.50 -16.25 34.10
CA ALA A 85 17.32 -16.98 35.35
C ALA A 85 16.23 -18.05 35.18
N GLU A 86 16.65 -19.32 35.16
CA GLU A 86 15.81 -20.52 35.00
C GLU A 86 14.58 -20.53 35.93
N ASP A 87 13.38 -20.77 35.39
CA ASP A 87 12.17 -21.07 36.17
C ASP A 87 12.07 -22.60 36.39
N PRO A 88 12.28 -23.12 37.62
CA PRO A 88 12.57 -24.53 37.86
C PRO A 88 11.32 -25.43 37.91
N LEU A 89 10.38 -25.25 36.97
CA LEU A 89 9.16 -26.06 36.83
C LEU A 89 8.94 -26.66 35.43
N ILE A 90 9.91 -26.55 34.51
CA ILE A 90 9.90 -27.34 33.28
C ILE A 90 10.21 -28.81 33.61
N ARG A 91 9.15 -29.61 33.68
CA ARG A 91 9.22 -31.07 33.65
C ARG A 91 9.21 -31.53 32.20
N GLU A 92 10.36 -31.98 31.72
CA GLU A 92 10.53 -32.65 30.43
C GLU A 92 9.74 -33.99 30.33
N ASP A 93 9.77 -34.59 29.13
CA ASP A 93 9.16 -35.88 28.75
C ASP A 93 7.63 -35.89 28.57
N HIS A 94 7.12 -34.97 27.76
CA HIS A 94 5.95 -35.26 26.90
C HIS A 94 6.35 -35.14 25.43
N PRO A 95 6.23 -36.22 24.61
CA PRO A 95 6.45 -36.12 23.18
C PRO A 95 5.49 -35.10 22.55
N PHE A 96 6.01 -34.24 21.67
CA PHE A 96 5.18 -33.36 20.86
C PHE A 96 4.44 -34.18 19.79
N GLU A 97 3.32 -34.80 20.19
CA GLU A 97 2.42 -35.48 19.26
C GLU A 97 1.75 -34.43 18.37
N SER A 98 2.31 -34.26 17.17
CA SER A 98 1.96 -33.28 16.14
C SER A 98 0.55 -33.50 15.56
N SER A 99 -0.44 -33.37 16.42
CA SER A 99 -1.88 -33.48 16.18
C SER A 99 -2.49 -32.13 15.83
N LEU A 100 -1.79 -31.36 14.99
CA LEU A 100 -2.36 -30.15 14.36
C LEU A 100 -3.59 -30.57 13.56
N THR A 101 -4.78 -30.21 14.06
CA THR A 101 -6.00 -30.44 13.30
C THR A 101 -6.00 -29.50 12.09
N PRO A 102 -6.63 -29.87 10.95
CA PRO A 102 -6.76 -28.96 9.81
C PRO A 102 -7.61 -27.71 10.06
N SER A 103 -8.06 -27.46 11.30
CA SER A 103 -8.79 -26.27 11.73
C SER A 103 -7.88 -25.18 12.33
N ASP A 104 -6.67 -25.53 12.78
CA ASP A 104 -5.86 -24.67 13.65
C ASP A 104 -4.65 -24.04 12.96
N THR A 105 -4.41 -24.33 11.67
CA THR A 105 -3.43 -23.59 10.86
C THR A 105 -3.93 -22.18 10.61
N PRO A 106 -3.24 -21.12 11.06
CA PRO A 106 -3.53 -19.76 10.59
C PRO A 106 -3.42 -19.74 9.06
N ASN A 107 -4.25 -18.93 8.40
CA ASN A 107 -4.25 -18.68 6.96
C ASN A 107 -2.81 -18.73 6.40
N ASP A 108 -2.51 -19.72 5.53
CA ASP A 108 -1.19 -19.86 4.88
C ASP A 108 -1.04 -18.81 3.79
N TYR A 109 -0.88 -17.60 4.30
CA TYR A 109 -0.78 -16.34 3.60
C TYR A 109 0.44 -16.31 2.66
N TRP A 110 1.52 -16.99 3.04
CA TRP A 110 2.74 -17.07 2.23
C TRP A 110 2.65 -18.12 1.12
N GLY A 111 2.21 -19.35 1.43
CA GLY A 111 2.07 -20.41 0.44
C GLY A 111 0.99 -20.12 -0.62
N ASN A 112 -0.04 -19.33 -0.28
CA ASN A 112 -1.14 -19.01 -1.19
C ASN A 112 -1.08 -17.60 -1.81
N ARG A 113 -0.05 -16.78 -1.52
CA ARG A 113 -0.01 -15.34 -1.89
C ARG A 113 -0.35 -15.07 -3.36
N THR A 114 0.24 -15.79 -4.30
CA THR A 114 0.00 -15.59 -5.75
C THR A 114 -1.48 -15.75 -6.13
N ARG A 115 -2.19 -16.68 -5.48
CA ARG A 115 -3.62 -16.90 -5.70
C ARG A 115 -4.46 -15.82 -5.00
N ALA A 116 -4.02 -15.36 -3.83
CA ALA A 116 -4.65 -14.28 -3.08
C ALA A 116 -4.59 -12.94 -3.86
N GLU A 117 -3.42 -12.60 -4.40
CA GLU A 117 -3.21 -11.46 -5.31
C GLU A 117 -4.07 -11.58 -6.57
N GLN A 118 -4.14 -12.77 -7.18
CA GLN A 118 -4.95 -13.00 -8.39
C GLN A 118 -6.45 -12.79 -8.11
N LEU A 119 -6.98 -13.33 -7.01
CA LEU A 119 -8.39 -13.13 -6.61
C LEU A 119 -8.67 -11.66 -6.27
N THR A 120 -7.71 -10.97 -5.67
CA THR A 120 -7.78 -9.53 -5.36
C THR A 120 -7.86 -8.68 -6.63
N ALA A 121 -7.04 -9.00 -7.64
CA ALA A 121 -7.10 -8.32 -8.94
C ALA A 121 -8.43 -8.58 -9.67
N GLN A 122 -9.04 -9.76 -9.46
CA GLN A 122 -10.34 -10.13 -10.03
C GLN A 122 -11.53 -9.51 -9.30
N SER A 123 -11.44 -9.29 -7.99
CA SER A 123 -12.52 -8.66 -7.19
C SER A 123 -12.70 -7.17 -7.49
N GLY A 124 -11.65 -6.51 -8.00
CA GLY A 124 -11.64 -5.07 -8.21
C GLY A 124 -11.35 -4.27 -6.94
N LEU A 125 -10.86 -4.92 -5.86
CA LEU A 125 -10.26 -4.23 -4.72
C LEU A 125 -9.04 -3.43 -5.18
N ARG A 126 -8.86 -2.24 -4.58
CA ARG A 126 -7.86 -1.26 -5.05
C ARG A 126 -6.99 -0.69 -3.93
N ASP A 127 -5.70 -0.59 -4.22
CA ASP A 127 -4.68 -0.06 -3.32
C ASP A 127 -4.88 1.41 -2.94
N VAL A 128 -4.75 1.70 -1.65
CA VAL A 128 -4.81 3.04 -1.10
C VAL A 128 -3.43 3.67 -1.18
N HIS A 129 -3.30 4.82 -1.83
CA HIS A 129 -2.01 5.49 -2.01
C HIS A 129 -1.88 6.68 -1.05
N PHE A 130 -0.65 6.97 -0.61
CA PHE A 130 -0.33 7.97 0.41
C PHE A 130 0.74 8.96 -0.06
N GLU A 131 0.68 10.17 0.50
CA GLU A 131 1.71 11.20 0.33
C GLU A 131 3.03 10.82 1.04
N PHE A 132 4.11 11.52 0.70
CA PHE A 132 5.40 11.37 1.37
C PHE A 132 5.26 11.58 2.90
N ASP A 133 5.96 10.75 3.67
CA ASP A 133 5.96 10.69 5.15
C ASP A 133 4.58 10.72 5.83
N SER A 134 3.53 10.29 5.11
CA SER A 134 2.14 10.41 5.56
C SER A 134 1.40 9.07 5.61
N PHE A 135 0.54 8.94 6.60
CA PHE A 135 -0.52 7.91 6.69
C PHE A 135 -1.93 8.53 6.60
N GLN A 136 -2.05 9.81 6.22
CA GLN A 136 -3.33 10.50 6.09
C GLN A 136 -4.04 10.12 4.78
N LEU A 137 -5.36 9.95 4.84
CA LEU A 137 -6.19 9.62 3.68
C LEU A 137 -6.66 10.92 2.98
N ASN A 138 -6.14 11.19 1.78
CA ASN A 138 -6.67 12.22 0.89
C ASN A 138 -8.03 11.80 0.28
N GLU A 139 -8.73 12.69 -0.43
CA GLU A 139 -10.09 12.37 -0.94
C GLU A 139 -10.10 11.23 -1.97
N GLN A 140 -9.03 11.05 -2.75
CA GLN A 140 -8.90 9.93 -3.70
C GLN A 140 -8.72 8.60 -2.97
N ALA A 141 -7.95 8.57 -1.89
CA ALA A 141 -7.80 7.43 -1.00
C ALA A 141 -9.14 7.05 -0.33
N LYS A 142 -9.89 8.04 0.17
CA LYS A 142 -11.23 7.84 0.73
C LYS A 142 -12.22 7.29 -0.30
N ALA A 143 -12.27 7.86 -1.51
CA ALA A 143 -13.15 7.41 -2.59
C ALA A 143 -12.84 5.96 -3.03
N THR A 144 -11.56 5.60 -3.11
CA THR A 144 -11.14 4.20 -3.31
C THR A 144 -11.65 3.29 -2.19
N LEU A 145 -11.57 3.73 -0.93
CA LEU A 145 -12.02 2.93 0.21
C LEU A 145 -13.54 2.82 0.34
N VAL A 146 -14.32 3.79 -0.16
CA VAL A 146 -15.78 3.66 -0.28
C VAL A 146 -16.13 2.50 -1.24
N ALA A 147 -15.51 2.46 -2.42
CA ALA A 147 -15.72 1.37 -3.38
C ALA A 147 -15.27 -0.01 -2.83
N ASN A 148 -14.11 -0.05 -2.16
CA ASN A 148 -13.65 -1.28 -1.50
C ASN A 148 -14.63 -1.73 -0.39
N ALA A 149 -15.17 -0.80 0.41
CA ALA A 149 -16.14 -1.12 1.46
C ALA A 149 -17.49 -1.60 0.90
N GLU A 150 -17.95 -1.04 -0.22
CA GLU A 150 -19.14 -1.53 -0.93
C GLU A 150 -18.95 -2.99 -1.37
N TRP A 151 -17.80 -3.31 -1.96
CA TRP A 151 -17.45 -4.69 -2.33
C TRP A 151 -17.39 -5.63 -1.12
N LEU A 152 -16.72 -5.22 -0.03
CA LEU A 152 -16.58 -6.01 1.21
C LEU A 152 -17.92 -6.23 1.94
N LYS A 153 -18.90 -5.33 1.78
CA LYS A 153 -20.26 -5.49 2.28
C LYS A 153 -21.11 -6.42 1.39
N ALA A 154 -20.88 -6.41 0.08
CA ALA A 154 -21.51 -7.36 -0.85
C ALA A 154 -21.00 -8.81 -0.69
N HIS A 155 -19.76 -8.99 -0.21
CA HIS A 155 -19.11 -10.28 -0.01
C HIS A 155 -18.86 -10.54 1.48
N PRO A 156 -19.88 -10.95 2.26
CA PRO A 156 -19.78 -11.01 3.73
C PRO A 156 -18.76 -12.02 4.28
N TYR A 157 -18.39 -13.03 3.48
CA TYR A 157 -17.41 -14.06 3.82
C TYR A 157 -15.97 -13.72 3.39
N ALA A 158 -15.72 -12.58 2.77
CA ALA A 158 -14.38 -12.20 2.33
C ALA A 158 -13.57 -11.60 3.48
N GLU A 159 -12.49 -12.25 3.89
CA GLU A 159 -11.49 -11.72 4.80
C GLU A 159 -10.38 -11.02 3.98
N ILE A 160 -9.80 -9.94 4.50
CA ILE A 160 -8.67 -9.27 3.85
C ILE A 160 -7.54 -8.92 4.82
N THR A 161 -6.31 -9.17 4.38
CA THR A 161 -5.09 -8.62 4.96
C THR A 161 -4.79 -7.27 4.32
N ILE A 162 -4.55 -6.26 5.15
CA ILE A 162 -4.18 -4.91 4.73
C ILE A 162 -2.67 -4.75 4.98
N GLU A 163 -1.91 -4.70 3.89
CA GLU A 163 -0.44 -4.66 3.86
C GLU A 163 0.06 -3.22 3.75
N GLY A 164 0.78 -2.74 4.76
CA GLY A 164 1.34 -1.39 4.78
C GLY A 164 2.74 -1.29 4.17
N HIS A 165 2.91 -0.45 3.13
CA HIS A 165 4.18 -0.26 2.42
C HIS A 165 4.65 1.22 2.41
N CYS A 166 5.95 1.40 2.20
CA CYS A 166 6.69 2.66 2.10
C CYS A 166 7.70 2.62 0.94
N ASP A 167 8.24 3.79 0.58
CA ASP A 167 9.38 3.87 -0.33
C ASP A 167 10.73 3.55 0.36
N ASP A 168 11.82 3.47 -0.41
CA ASP A 168 13.12 2.94 0.03
C ASP A 168 13.85 3.83 1.06
N ARG A 169 13.45 5.10 1.16
CA ARG A 169 14.03 6.16 2.00
C ARG A 169 13.75 5.92 3.49
N GLY A 170 14.68 6.30 4.37
CA GLY A 170 14.55 6.13 5.82
C GLY A 170 15.02 4.76 6.35
N THR A 171 14.89 4.53 7.66
CA THR A 171 15.27 3.24 8.28
C THR A 171 14.18 2.18 8.12
N ALA A 172 14.57 0.90 8.13
CA ALA A 172 13.62 -0.21 8.09
C ALA A 172 12.59 -0.14 9.24
N SER A 173 13.07 0.10 10.47
CA SER A 173 12.20 0.24 11.66
C SER A 173 11.23 1.41 11.57
N TYR A 174 11.64 2.55 11.02
CA TYR A 174 10.73 3.68 10.80
C TYR A 174 9.65 3.34 9.76
N ASN A 175 10.06 2.76 8.63
CA ASN A 175 9.12 2.41 7.56
C ASN A 175 8.18 1.28 7.96
N HIS A 176 8.62 0.32 8.78
CA HIS A 176 7.73 -0.70 9.36
C HIS A 176 6.60 -0.04 10.18
N VAL A 177 6.94 0.92 11.06
CA VAL A 177 5.94 1.65 11.86
C VAL A 177 5.06 2.58 10.99
N LEU A 178 5.60 3.18 9.92
CA LEU A 178 4.81 4.01 9.00
C LEU A 178 3.86 3.16 8.13
N GLY A 179 4.30 1.99 7.67
CA GLY A 179 3.48 1.00 6.97
C GLY A 179 2.34 0.51 7.85
N GLU A 180 2.63 0.14 9.10
CA GLU A 180 1.63 -0.27 10.09
C GLU A 180 0.57 0.83 10.28
N LYS A 181 0.99 2.10 10.45
CA LYS A 181 0.07 3.24 10.55
C LYS A 181 -0.81 3.42 9.31
N ARG A 182 -0.28 3.16 8.10
CA ARG A 182 -1.06 3.19 6.83
C ARG A 182 -2.11 2.07 6.80
N ALA A 183 -1.73 0.85 7.19
CA ALA A 183 -2.63 -0.29 7.24
C ALA A 183 -3.72 -0.13 8.31
N ILE A 184 -3.36 0.27 9.54
CA ILE A 184 -4.30 0.60 10.63
C ILE A 184 -5.27 1.70 10.18
N ARG A 185 -4.76 2.81 9.61
CA ARG A 185 -5.64 3.92 9.17
C ARG A 185 -6.62 3.49 8.09
N THR A 186 -6.20 2.58 7.20
CA THR A 186 -7.04 1.96 6.17
C THR A 186 -8.12 1.08 6.81
N LYS A 187 -7.75 0.20 7.76
CA LYS A 187 -8.70 -0.61 8.55
C LYS A 187 -9.73 0.26 9.27
N THR A 188 -9.30 1.28 10.03
CA THR A 188 -10.21 2.17 10.76
C THR A 188 -11.23 2.84 9.85
N TYR A 189 -10.82 3.25 8.64
CA TYR A 189 -11.74 3.88 7.70
C TYR A 189 -12.74 2.89 7.10
N LEU A 190 -12.31 1.67 6.72
CA LEU A 190 -13.21 0.59 6.28
C LEU A 190 -14.23 0.22 7.37
N THR A 191 -13.81 0.13 8.63
CA THR A 191 -14.73 -0.10 9.76
C THR A 191 -15.72 1.05 9.94
N SER A 192 -15.29 2.31 9.76
CA SER A 192 -16.22 3.46 9.78
C SER A 192 -17.23 3.48 8.63
N LEU A 193 -16.97 2.72 7.55
CA LEU A 193 -17.89 2.50 6.42
C LEU A 193 -18.77 1.25 6.59
N GLY A 194 -18.70 0.58 7.75
CA GLY A 194 -19.54 -0.57 8.12
C GLY A 194 -18.95 -1.94 7.76
N VAL A 195 -17.64 -2.06 7.53
CA VAL A 195 -16.98 -3.37 7.37
C VAL A 195 -16.59 -3.93 8.76
N PRO A 196 -16.98 -5.16 9.13
CA PRO A 196 -16.62 -5.77 10.42
C PRO A 196 -15.09 -5.76 10.64
N ALA A 197 -14.64 -5.37 11.83
CA ALA A 197 -13.22 -5.19 12.13
C ALA A 197 -12.46 -6.53 12.28
N GLU A 198 -13.21 -7.62 12.43
CA GLU A 198 -12.76 -9.00 12.60
C GLU A 198 -12.24 -9.55 11.27
N ARG A 199 -12.87 -9.16 10.15
CA ARG A 199 -12.53 -9.55 8.77
C ARG A 199 -11.35 -8.76 8.15
N LEU A 200 -10.71 -7.90 8.95
CA LEU A 200 -9.71 -6.93 8.49
C LEU A 200 -8.40 -7.15 9.24
N HIS A 201 -7.50 -7.94 8.66
CA HIS A 201 -6.17 -8.16 9.22
C HIS A 201 -5.24 -7.01 8.81
N VAL A 202 -4.16 -6.80 9.57
CA VAL A 202 -3.19 -5.72 9.36
C VAL A 202 -1.80 -6.32 9.45
N MET A 203 -0.96 -6.01 8.47
CA MET A 203 0.47 -6.34 8.49
C MET A 203 1.27 -5.18 7.90
N SER A 204 2.51 -5.02 8.32
CA SER A 204 3.44 -4.06 7.73
C SER A 204 4.54 -4.78 6.97
N PHE A 205 4.85 -4.27 5.78
CA PHE A 205 6.01 -4.65 4.98
C PHE A 205 7.03 -3.52 4.85
N GLY A 206 6.87 -2.44 5.62
CA GLY A 206 7.79 -1.31 5.65
C GLY A 206 8.27 -0.90 4.27
N LYS A 207 9.56 -1.08 4.00
CA LYS A 207 10.16 -0.97 2.65
C LYS A 207 10.72 -2.30 2.11
N GLU A 208 10.49 -3.39 2.84
CA GLU A 208 11.05 -4.70 2.62
C GLU A 208 10.38 -5.46 1.45
N ASN A 209 9.14 -5.07 1.09
CA ASN A 209 8.41 -5.61 -0.07
C ASN A 209 7.88 -4.49 -0.99
N PRO A 210 8.72 -3.93 -1.89
CA PRO A 210 8.32 -2.84 -2.78
C PRO A 210 7.63 -3.36 -4.06
N ALA A 211 6.61 -2.64 -4.52
CA ALA A 211 5.92 -2.94 -5.80
C ALA A 211 6.68 -2.42 -7.03
N CYS A 212 7.73 -1.62 -6.81
CA CYS A 212 8.54 -1.00 -7.84
C CYS A 212 9.94 -0.70 -7.26
N TRP A 213 11.01 -1.00 -8.00
CA TRP A 213 12.38 -1.02 -7.45
C TRP A 213 13.25 0.19 -7.82
N ASP A 214 12.77 1.09 -8.68
CA ASP A 214 13.51 2.29 -9.10
C ASP A 214 13.49 3.37 -8.00
N SER A 215 14.64 3.95 -7.65
CA SER A 215 14.71 5.09 -6.72
C SER A 215 14.26 6.41 -7.37
N THR A 216 12.99 6.50 -7.79
CA THR A 216 12.38 7.63 -8.50
C THR A 216 10.99 7.95 -7.96
N GLU A 217 10.58 9.23 -7.98
CA GLU A 217 9.30 9.64 -7.36
C GLU A 217 8.04 8.96 -7.94
N PRO A 218 7.91 8.67 -9.25
CA PRO A 218 6.79 7.86 -9.78
C PRO A 218 6.76 6.42 -9.26
N CYS A 219 7.91 5.89 -8.84
CA CYS A 219 8.05 4.56 -8.24
C CYS A 219 7.80 4.60 -6.73
N PHE A 220 8.34 5.62 -6.04
CA PHE A 220 8.05 5.91 -4.64
C PHE A 220 6.55 6.09 -4.38
N GLN A 221 5.83 6.80 -5.27
CA GLN A 221 4.39 6.97 -5.12
C GLN A 221 3.60 5.65 -5.25
N LYS A 222 4.08 4.67 -6.03
CA LYS A 222 3.51 3.31 -6.04
C LYS A 222 3.80 2.58 -4.73
N ASN A 223 5.01 2.72 -4.20
CA ASN A 223 5.43 2.02 -2.97
C ASN A 223 4.76 2.57 -1.71
N ARG A 224 4.43 3.87 -1.65
CA ARG A 224 3.63 4.47 -0.56
C ARG A 224 2.15 4.07 -0.63
N ARG A 225 1.85 2.82 -0.30
CA ARG A 225 0.49 2.27 -0.37
C ARG A 225 0.09 1.43 0.83
N ALA A 226 -1.21 1.26 1.01
CA ALA A 226 -1.79 0.09 1.68
C ALA A 226 -2.39 -0.80 0.59
N HIS A 227 -1.84 -2.00 0.44
CA HIS A 227 -2.32 -3.03 -0.47
C HIS A 227 -3.36 -3.88 0.27
N LEU A 228 -4.47 -4.20 -0.37
CA LEU A 228 -5.50 -5.06 0.20
C LEU A 228 -5.36 -6.41 -0.47
N VAL A 229 -5.30 -7.51 0.27
CA VAL A 229 -5.22 -8.87 -0.27
C VAL A 229 -6.29 -9.75 0.35
N LEU A 230 -7.03 -10.47 -0.49
CA LEU A 230 -8.03 -11.46 -0.07
C LEU A 230 -7.38 -12.66 0.60
N ASP A 231 -7.73 -12.88 1.87
CA ASP A 231 -7.28 -14.05 2.60
C ASP A 231 -7.97 -15.31 2.04
N ILE A 232 -7.18 -16.35 1.77
CA ILE A 232 -7.69 -17.64 1.33
C ILE A 232 -7.78 -18.53 2.55
N SER A 233 -8.70 -18.18 3.46
CA SER A 233 -9.27 -19.16 4.36
C SER A 233 -9.90 -20.26 3.49
N VAL A 234 -9.21 -21.40 3.39
CA VAL A 234 -9.72 -22.58 2.70
C VAL A 234 -10.87 -23.10 3.55
N ALA A 235 -12.05 -22.53 3.31
CA ALA A 235 -13.26 -22.82 4.05
C ALA A 235 -13.45 -24.34 4.07
N SER A 236 -13.18 -24.94 5.24
CA SER A 236 -13.20 -26.36 5.49
C SER A 236 -14.65 -26.82 5.53
N THR A 237 -15.28 -26.77 4.35
CA THR A 237 -16.56 -27.41 4.06
C THR A 237 -16.36 -28.84 4.52
N PRO A 238 -17.03 -29.27 5.61
CA PRO A 238 -16.84 -30.62 6.08
C PRO A 238 -17.42 -31.51 5.00
N MET A 239 -16.54 -32.15 4.22
CA MET A 239 -16.91 -33.22 3.31
C MET A 239 -17.77 -34.15 4.14
N PRO A 240 -19.08 -34.30 3.85
CA PRO A 240 -19.96 -35.06 4.72
C PRO A 240 -19.40 -36.46 4.76
N TYR A 241 -18.86 -36.85 5.92
CA TYR A 241 -18.27 -38.17 6.09
C TYR A 241 -19.41 -39.16 5.94
N VAL A 242 -19.55 -39.72 4.74
CA VAL A 242 -20.54 -40.73 4.43
C VAL A 242 -20.12 -41.96 5.20
N ALA A 243 -20.60 -42.05 6.43
CA ALA A 243 -20.43 -43.21 7.29
C ALA A 243 -20.99 -44.41 6.52
N ASP A 244 -20.07 -45.26 6.08
CA ASP A 244 -20.31 -46.43 5.24
C ASP A 244 -21.13 -47.45 6.05
N ARG A 245 -22.45 -47.29 6.02
CA ARG A 245 -23.41 -48.21 6.64
C ARG A 245 -23.51 -49.51 5.82
N ARG A 246 -22.46 -50.32 5.94
CA ARG A 246 -22.50 -51.76 5.70
C ARG A 246 -23.20 -52.48 6.86
N ASP A 247 -24.47 -52.13 7.02
CA ASP A 247 -25.46 -52.81 7.86
C ASP A 247 -26.43 -53.61 6.96
N TRP A 248 -25.94 -54.66 6.29
CA TRP A 248 -26.73 -55.72 5.65
C TRP A 248 -25.92 -57.01 5.45
#